data_AF-A0A3Q3XE08-F1
#
_entry.id   AF-A0A3Q3XE08-F1
#
_cell.length_a   1.000
_cell.length_b   1.000
_cell.length_c   1.000
_cell.angle_alpha   90.00
_cell.angle_beta   90.00
_cell.angle_gamma   90.00
#
_symmetry.space_group_name_H-M   'P 1'
#
loop_
_entity.id
_entity.type
_entity.pdbx_description
1 polymer ?
#
loop_
_entity_poly.entity_id
_entity_poly.type
_entity_poly.pdbx_seq_one_letter_code
_entity_poly.pdbx_strand_id
1 'polypeptide(L)'
;TRMYLLKAECPFPVQILKNTPLGMENMTKPSSWRWFHLMDEAMSGRLAGTAPVVQPSPLDEDEEHNASPPEVVADERDVMETEPVINKSQAAAVTATVPPDCTAETQETPSSSRATEVDRRLVELHREKQALEREQTEFDRELISLERDRELLNKDMANLQRDQAAVDRDRAALERDRAAVERDRLLLDRDQALFDRDRAFLERDRMFLERAREDLEKKRALVSLFQRLVEKL
;
A
#
# COMPACT_ATOMS: atom_id res chain seq x y z
N THR A 1 13.26 47.52 -23.23
CA THR A 1 13.57 47.49 -21.79
C THR A 1 12.49 46.67 -21.09
N ARG A 2 12.91 45.68 -20.28
CA ARG A 2 12.12 44.67 -19.53
C ARG A 2 11.54 43.49 -20.33
N MET A 3 12.41 42.48 -20.52
CA MET A 3 12.01 41.09 -20.73
C MET A 3 11.60 40.50 -19.37
N TYR A 4 10.38 39.99 -19.27
CA TYR A 4 9.96 39.20 -18.11
C TYR A 4 10.50 37.79 -18.25
N LEU A 5 11.53 37.48 -17.47
CA LEU A 5 11.88 36.11 -17.07
C LEU A 5 10.72 35.59 -16.20
N LEU A 6 9.73 34.93 -16.81
CA LEU A 6 8.85 34.05 -16.04
C LEU A 6 9.64 32.81 -15.67
N LYS A 7 10.24 32.89 -14.49
CA LYS A 7 10.67 31.76 -13.70
C LYS A 7 9.42 30.91 -13.46
N ALA A 8 9.32 29.79 -14.15
CA ALA A 8 8.36 28.74 -13.82
C ALA A 8 8.84 28.09 -12.53
N GLU A 9 8.59 28.73 -11.39
CA GLU A 9 8.67 28.08 -10.08
C GLU A 9 7.51 27.07 -10.02
N CYS A 10 7.84 25.79 -10.24
CA CYS A 10 6.93 24.67 -9.99
C CYS A 10 6.50 24.69 -8.51
N PRO A 11 5.19 24.73 -8.18
CA PRO A 11 4.72 24.86 -6.82
C PRO A 11 4.66 23.52 -6.06
N PHE A 12 5.33 22.48 -6.55
CA PHE A 12 5.33 21.17 -5.93
C PHE A 12 6.70 20.92 -5.28
N PRO A 13 6.77 20.62 -3.97
CA PRO A 13 8.01 20.16 -3.38
C PRO A 13 8.43 18.89 -4.12
N VAL A 14 9.67 18.87 -4.63
CA VAL A 14 10.30 17.69 -5.23
C VAL A 14 10.35 16.58 -4.19
N GLN A 15 9.27 15.79 -4.13
CA GLN A 15 9.25 14.55 -3.37
C GLN A 15 10.20 13.61 -4.09
N ILE A 16 11.29 13.25 -3.41
CA ILE A 16 12.22 12.22 -3.87
C ILE A 16 11.39 10.93 -4.00
N LEU A 17 11.08 10.53 -5.25
CA LEU A 17 10.42 9.25 -5.49
C LEU A 17 11.31 8.16 -4.92
N LYS A 18 10.82 7.44 -3.90
CA LYS A 18 11.56 6.34 -3.26
C LYS A 18 11.95 5.23 -4.24
N ASN A 19 11.23 5.11 -5.37
CA ASN A 19 11.51 4.20 -6.46
C ASN A 19 11.53 4.97 -7.78
N THR A 20 12.66 5.58 -8.12
CA THR A 20 12.83 6.18 -9.45
C THR A 20 13.08 5.09 -10.48
N PRO A 21 12.46 5.15 -11.68
CA PRO A 21 12.79 4.21 -12.75
C PRO A 21 14.28 4.36 -13.11
N LEU A 22 14.92 3.23 -13.43
CA LEU A 22 16.33 3.17 -13.83
C LEU A 22 16.67 4.28 -14.85
N GLY A 23 17.63 5.14 -14.50
CA GLY A 23 18.04 6.30 -15.31
C GLY A 23 17.37 7.63 -14.97
N MET A 24 16.50 7.69 -13.95
CA MET A 24 15.87 8.92 -13.43
C MET A 24 16.48 9.39 -12.10
N GLU A 25 17.75 9.04 -11.86
CA GLU A 25 18.49 9.32 -10.62
C GLU A 25 18.85 10.80 -10.46
N ASN A 26 18.80 11.59 -11.55
CA ASN A 26 19.10 13.02 -11.56
C ASN A 26 17.85 13.86 -11.90
N MET A 27 16.98 14.10 -10.90
CA MET A 27 15.72 14.84 -11.08
C MET A 27 15.88 16.28 -11.61
N THR A 28 17.09 16.83 -11.58
CA THR A 28 17.43 18.15 -12.13
C THR A 28 17.55 18.18 -13.66
N LYS A 29 17.61 17.03 -14.34
CA LYS A 29 17.72 16.94 -15.81
C LYS A 29 16.72 15.93 -16.36
N PRO A 30 15.47 16.32 -16.63
CA PRO A 30 14.43 15.41 -17.13
C PRO A 30 14.82 14.68 -18.42
N SER A 31 15.65 15.29 -19.27
CA SER A 31 16.17 14.70 -20.51
C SER A 31 17.17 13.55 -20.30
N SER A 32 17.65 13.30 -19.08
CA SER A 32 18.52 12.15 -18.80
C SER A 32 17.75 10.83 -18.78
N TRP A 33 16.43 10.88 -18.56
CA TRP A 33 15.62 9.69 -18.57
C TRP A 33 15.37 9.24 -20.00
N ARG A 34 15.84 8.04 -20.36
CA ARG A 34 15.79 7.49 -21.72
C ARG A 34 14.38 7.46 -22.33
N TRP A 35 13.35 7.44 -21.49
CA TRP A 35 11.93 7.42 -21.91
C TRP A 35 11.25 8.79 -21.79
N PHE A 36 11.97 9.82 -21.35
CA PHE A 36 11.43 11.18 -21.23
C PHE A 36 10.82 11.67 -22.54
N HIS A 37 11.48 11.42 -23.68
CA HIS A 37 10.97 11.83 -24.99
C HIS A 37 9.68 11.10 -25.37
N LEU A 38 9.55 9.82 -25.03
CA LEU A 38 8.36 9.04 -25.33
C LEU A 38 7.17 9.51 -24.46
N MET A 39 7.43 9.82 -23.20
CA MET A 39 6.43 10.42 -22.29
C MET A 39 6.09 11.87 -22.68
N ASP A 40 7.08 12.66 -23.07
CA ASP A 40 6.89 14.04 -23.55
C ASP A 40 6.08 14.07 -24.85
N GLU A 41 6.33 13.14 -25.77
CA GLU A 41 5.53 12.99 -26.99
C GLU A 41 4.11 12.50 -26.70
N ALA A 42 3.92 11.60 -25.73
CA ALA A 42 2.60 11.20 -25.26
C ALA A 42 1.81 12.38 -24.66
N MET A 43 2.45 13.15 -23.77
CA MET A 43 1.82 14.33 -23.14
C MET A 43 1.63 15.49 -24.12
N SER A 44 2.49 15.61 -25.13
CA SER A 44 2.34 16.55 -26.24
C SER A 44 1.25 16.12 -27.23
N GLY A 45 0.65 14.95 -27.05
CA GLY A 45 -0.37 14.40 -27.95
C GLY A 45 0.16 13.90 -29.30
N ARG A 46 1.48 13.85 -29.51
CA ARG A 46 2.09 13.38 -30.77
C ARG A 46 1.96 11.87 -30.97
N LEU A 47 1.74 11.13 -29.88
CA LEU A 47 1.49 9.68 -29.92
C LEU A 47 -0.01 9.33 -29.91
N ALA A 48 -0.91 10.32 -29.98
CA ALA A 48 -2.36 10.08 -30.03
C ALA A 48 -2.74 9.32 -31.31
N GLY A 49 -3.26 8.11 -31.16
CA GLY A 49 -3.68 7.24 -32.28
C GLY A 49 -2.63 6.23 -32.77
N THR A 50 -1.43 6.23 -32.19
CA THR A 50 -0.34 5.30 -32.58
C THR A 50 -0.35 3.97 -31.82
N ALA A 51 -1.09 3.88 -30.71
CA ALA A 51 -1.22 2.67 -29.91
C ALA A 51 -2.59 2.00 -30.15
N PRO A 52 -2.66 0.66 -30.28
CA PRO A 52 -3.92 -0.06 -30.24
C PRO A 52 -4.62 0.21 -28.91
N VAL A 53 -5.86 0.71 -28.94
CA VAL A 53 -6.68 0.87 -27.75
C VAL A 53 -7.01 -0.52 -27.22
N VAL A 54 -6.38 -0.90 -26.11
CA VAL A 54 -6.74 -2.12 -25.39
C VAL A 54 -8.14 -1.91 -24.82
N GLN A 55 -9.15 -2.50 -25.47
CA GLN A 55 -10.50 -2.55 -24.93
C GLN A 55 -10.49 -3.53 -23.74
N PRO A 56 -10.94 -3.11 -22.54
CA PRO A 56 -11.23 -4.07 -21.49
C PRO A 56 -12.38 -4.97 -21.96
N SER A 57 -12.17 -6.28 -21.93
CA SER A 57 -13.18 -7.29 -22.27
C SER A 57 -14.43 -7.09 -21.40
N PRO A 58 -15.64 -6.91 -21.98
CA PRO A 58 -16.87 -6.93 -21.21
C PRO A 58 -17.25 -8.40 -21.02
N LEU A 59 -16.87 -8.96 -19.88
CA LEU A 59 -17.45 -10.20 -19.37
C LEU A 59 -18.14 -9.86 -18.05
N ASP A 60 -19.46 -9.74 -18.18
CA ASP A 60 -20.49 -10.02 -17.18
C ASP A 60 -20.47 -9.11 -15.93
N GLU A 61 -21.02 -7.91 -16.12
CA GLU A 61 -21.83 -7.28 -15.07
C GLU A 61 -23.15 -8.05 -15.03
N ASP A 62 -23.32 -8.92 -14.04
CA ASP A 62 -24.56 -9.23 -13.31
C ASP A 62 -24.26 -10.40 -12.34
N GLU A 63 -24.88 -10.37 -11.16
CA GLU A 63 -24.77 -11.32 -10.03
C GLU A 63 -23.87 -10.89 -8.86
N GLU A 64 -24.55 -10.26 -7.92
CA GLU A 64 -24.36 -10.19 -6.46
C GLU A 64 -23.50 -11.33 -5.86
N HIS A 65 -22.21 -11.07 -5.60
CA HIS A 65 -21.36 -11.96 -4.79
C HIS A 65 -21.09 -11.35 -3.41
N ASN A 66 -22.09 -11.47 -2.54
CA ASN A 66 -21.90 -11.44 -1.10
C ASN A 66 -21.17 -12.73 -0.67
N ALA A 67 -19.85 -12.77 -0.82
CA ALA A 67 -19.03 -13.90 -0.40
C ALA A 67 -18.54 -13.68 1.04
N SER A 68 -19.37 -14.07 2.01
CA SER A 68 -18.93 -14.34 3.38
C SER A 68 -17.90 -15.47 3.42
N PRO A 69 -16.90 -15.44 4.32
CA PRO A 69 -15.93 -16.54 4.49
C PRO A 69 -16.61 -17.78 5.08
N PRO A 70 -16.25 -19.01 4.67
CA PRO A 70 -16.90 -20.21 5.19
C PRO A 70 -16.46 -20.54 6.63
N GLU A 71 -17.45 -20.94 7.42
CA GLU A 71 -17.37 -21.43 8.80
C GLU A 71 -16.47 -22.66 8.95
N VAL A 72 -15.70 -22.63 10.04
CA VAL A 72 -15.06 -23.79 10.65
C VAL A 72 -16.11 -24.63 11.38
N VAL A 73 -16.27 -25.89 10.99
CA VAL A 73 -16.93 -26.89 11.82
C VAL A 73 -15.97 -28.07 11.99
N ALA A 74 -15.64 -28.33 13.24
CA ALA A 74 -14.84 -29.44 13.69
C ALA A 74 -15.63 -30.74 13.54
N ASP A 75 -14.99 -31.81 13.09
CA ASP A 75 -15.42 -33.16 13.43
C ASP A 75 -14.25 -34.15 13.47
N GLU A 76 -14.49 -35.25 14.17
CA GLU A 76 -13.63 -35.93 15.12
C GLU A 76 -12.40 -36.70 14.57
N ARG A 77 -11.39 -36.84 15.45
CA ARG A 77 -10.22 -37.70 15.28
C ARG A 77 -10.57 -39.10 15.82
N ASP A 78 -10.39 -40.13 15.01
CA ASP A 78 -10.01 -41.46 15.51
C ASP A 78 -9.58 -42.37 14.34
N VAL A 79 -8.29 -42.70 14.24
CA VAL A 79 -7.83 -43.91 13.53
C VAL A 79 -6.59 -44.45 14.25
N MET A 80 -6.80 -45.60 14.91
CA MET A 80 -5.80 -46.52 15.42
C MET A 80 -5.01 -47.20 14.29
N GLU A 81 -3.77 -47.56 14.60
CA GLU A 81 -2.93 -48.51 13.87
C GLU A 81 -3.67 -49.82 13.51
N THR A 82 -3.38 -50.40 12.34
CA THR A 82 -3.02 -51.84 12.20
C THR A 82 -2.65 -52.23 10.76
N GLU A 83 -1.42 -52.74 10.64
CA GLU A 83 -0.88 -53.82 9.79
C GLU A 83 -0.95 -53.85 8.23
N PRO A 84 0.11 -54.40 7.58
CA PRO A 84 0.19 -54.57 6.14
C PRO A 84 -0.34 -55.95 5.68
N VAL A 85 -1.26 -55.95 4.72
CA VAL A 85 -1.76 -57.19 4.08
C VAL A 85 -1.08 -57.42 2.73
N ILE A 86 -0.42 -58.58 2.67
CA ILE A 86 0.14 -59.28 1.53
C ILE A 86 -0.91 -59.46 0.43
N ASN A 87 -0.58 -59.13 -0.83
CA ASN A 87 -1.26 -59.75 -1.97
C ASN A 87 -0.32 -60.03 -3.15
N LYS A 88 -0.27 -61.32 -3.49
CA LYS A 88 0.38 -61.94 -4.65
C LYS A 88 -0.37 -61.59 -5.93
N SER A 89 0.35 -61.35 -7.02
CA SER A 89 -0.14 -61.49 -8.41
C SER A 89 1.06 -61.84 -9.28
N GLN A 90 1.31 -63.15 -9.47
CA GLN A 90 1.13 -63.86 -10.75
C GLN A 90 2.02 -63.35 -11.89
N ALA A 91 3.16 -64.04 -12.05
CA ALA A 91 3.99 -63.98 -13.24
C ALA A 91 3.49 -65.03 -14.24
N ALA A 92 3.02 -64.58 -15.40
CA ALA A 92 2.64 -65.44 -16.52
C ALA A 92 3.85 -65.67 -17.43
N ALA A 93 4.13 -66.95 -17.67
CA ALA A 93 5.15 -67.44 -18.57
C ALA A 93 4.80 -67.14 -20.03
N VAL A 94 5.77 -66.65 -20.80
CA VAL A 94 5.75 -66.70 -22.26
C VAL A 94 6.88 -67.61 -22.70
N THR A 95 6.49 -68.81 -23.14
CA THR A 95 7.32 -69.81 -23.78
C THR A 95 7.59 -69.38 -25.23
N ALA A 96 8.83 -69.10 -25.58
CA ALA A 96 9.28 -69.01 -26.97
C ALA A 96 10.38 -70.05 -27.20
N THR A 97 9.99 -71.13 -27.86
CA THR A 97 10.84 -72.21 -28.34
C THR A 97 11.76 -71.69 -29.45
N VAL A 98 13.07 -71.90 -29.34
CA VAL A 98 14.04 -71.75 -30.44
C VAL A 98 14.81 -73.06 -30.57
N PRO A 99 14.88 -73.70 -31.76
CA PRO A 99 15.81 -74.79 -32.04
C PRO A 99 17.08 -74.30 -32.79
N PRO A 100 18.13 -75.14 -32.90
CA PRO A 100 19.51 -74.70 -32.68
C PRO A 100 20.38 -74.54 -33.95
N ASP A 101 21.54 -73.92 -33.70
CA ASP A 101 22.85 -74.00 -34.35
C ASP A 101 22.96 -74.14 -35.88
N CYS A 102 23.66 -73.17 -36.48
CA CYS A 102 24.61 -73.41 -37.55
C CYS A 102 25.72 -72.34 -37.53
N THR A 103 26.93 -72.79 -37.28
CA THR A 103 28.18 -72.07 -37.48
C THR A 103 28.45 -71.87 -38.98
N ALA A 104 28.74 -70.63 -39.38
CA ALA A 104 29.49 -70.35 -40.60
C ALA A 104 30.14 -68.97 -40.49
N GLU A 105 31.46 -69.00 -40.36
CA GLU A 105 32.35 -67.85 -40.54
C GLU A 105 32.18 -67.30 -41.97
N THR A 106 32.05 -65.98 -42.12
CA THR A 106 32.57 -65.24 -43.28
C THR A 106 32.75 -63.78 -42.88
N GLN A 107 33.96 -63.30 -43.14
CA GLN A 107 34.52 -61.96 -42.97
C GLN A 107 33.62 -60.95 -43.73
N GLU A 108 33.39 -59.70 -43.32
CA GLU A 108 34.38 -58.63 -43.17
C GLU A 108 33.88 -57.49 -42.27
N THR A 109 34.83 -56.82 -41.64
CA THR A 109 34.70 -55.71 -40.69
C THR A 109 34.13 -54.42 -41.31
N PRO A 110 33.17 -53.78 -40.61
CA PRO A 110 33.45 -52.44 -40.07
C PRO A 110 33.14 -52.35 -38.56
N SER A 111 32.95 -53.49 -37.88
CA SER A 111 32.47 -53.58 -36.50
C SER A 111 33.29 -52.80 -35.46
N SER A 112 34.55 -52.49 -35.78
CA SER A 112 35.41 -51.67 -34.91
C SER A 112 35.03 -50.19 -34.90
N SER A 113 34.53 -49.61 -36.01
CA SER A 113 34.18 -48.18 -36.06
C SER A 113 32.85 -47.87 -35.36
N ARG A 114 31.83 -48.72 -35.57
CA ARG A 114 30.53 -48.58 -34.90
C ARG A 114 30.59 -48.77 -33.39
N ALA A 115 31.44 -49.69 -32.91
CA ALA A 115 31.65 -49.87 -31.47
C ALA A 115 32.23 -48.59 -30.82
N THR A 116 33.24 -47.98 -31.46
CA THR A 116 33.83 -46.71 -30.97
C THR A 116 32.89 -45.51 -31.03
N GLU A 117 31.90 -45.54 -31.93
CA GLU A 117 30.88 -44.50 -32.06
C GLU A 117 29.83 -44.59 -30.95
N VAL A 118 29.43 -45.81 -30.57
CA VAL A 118 28.56 -46.04 -29.40
C VAL A 118 29.25 -45.62 -28.10
N ASP A 119 30.54 -45.92 -27.94
CA ASP A 119 31.32 -45.51 -26.77
C ASP A 119 31.44 -43.97 -26.67
N ARG A 120 31.66 -43.28 -27.80
CA ARG A 120 31.66 -41.80 -27.83
C ARG A 120 30.32 -41.22 -27.38
N ARG A 121 29.22 -41.78 -27.88
CA ARG A 121 27.86 -41.34 -27.55
C ARG A 121 27.53 -41.59 -26.07
N LEU A 122 28.02 -42.68 -25.48
CA LEU A 122 27.91 -42.95 -24.04
C LEU A 122 28.61 -41.88 -23.20
N VAL A 123 29.82 -41.46 -23.61
CA VAL A 123 30.55 -40.39 -22.91
C VAL A 123 29.84 -39.04 -23.04
N GLU A 124 29.29 -38.72 -24.22
CA GLU A 124 28.48 -37.51 -24.43
C GLU A 124 27.23 -37.49 -23.54
N LEU A 125 26.43 -38.57 -23.56
CA LEU A 125 25.27 -38.72 -22.69
C LEU A 125 25.64 -38.62 -21.20
N HIS A 126 26.79 -39.16 -20.80
CA HIS A 126 27.26 -39.04 -19.42
C HIS A 126 27.58 -37.58 -19.06
N ARG A 127 28.16 -36.80 -19.98
CA ARG A 127 28.41 -35.37 -19.77
C ARG A 127 27.12 -34.56 -19.71
N GLU A 128 26.17 -34.85 -20.60
CA GLU A 128 24.84 -34.23 -20.60
C GLU A 128 24.09 -34.53 -19.30
N LYS A 129 24.11 -35.79 -18.83
CA LYS A 129 23.51 -36.16 -17.55
C LYS A 129 24.10 -35.35 -16.39
N GLN A 130 25.42 -35.23 -16.34
CA GLN A 130 26.08 -34.40 -15.32
C GLN A 130 25.74 -32.91 -15.46
N ALA A 131 25.53 -32.40 -16.67
CA ALA A 131 25.12 -31.01 -16.88
C ALA A 131 23.69 -30.78 -16.35
N LEU A 132 22.75 -31.67 -16.69
CA LEU A 132 21.38 -31.63 -16.19
C LEU A 132 21.30 -31.76 -14.67
N GLU A 133 22.12 -32.63 -14.06
CA GLU A 133 22.21 -32.73 -12.60
C GLU A 133 22.66 -31.40 -11.96
N ARG A 134 23.60 -30.67 -12.60
CA ARG A 134 24.02 -29.34 -12.11
C ARG A 134 22.89 -28.32 -12.23
N GLU A 135 22.23 -28.25 -13.39
CA GLU A 135 21.09 -27.35 -13.60
C GLU A 135 19.96 -27.62 -12.61
N GLN A 136 19.64 -28.89 -12.34
CA GLN A 136 18.63 -29.26 -11.35
C GLN A 136 18.98 -28.71 -9.96
N THR A 137 20.24 -28.84 -9.53
CA THR A 137 20.65 -28.27 -8.24
C THR A 137 20.62 -26.74 -8.20
N GLU A 138 20.76 -26.07 -9.34
CA GLU A 138 20.62 -24.62 -9.44
C GLU A 138 19.15 -24.21 -9.31
N PHE A 139 18.25 -24.87 -10.04
CA PHE A 139 16.81 -24.68 -9.90
C PHE A 139 16.32 -24.95 -8.47
N ASP A 140 16.81 -26.00 -7.81
CA ASP A 140 16.46 -26.28 -6.42
C ASP A 140 16.90 -25.13 -5.49
N ARG A 141 18.08 -24.54 -5.71
CA ARG A 141 18.54 -23.37 -4.93
C ARG A 141 17.69 -22.15 -5.19
N GLU A 142 17.31 -21.90 -6.45
CA GLU A 142 16.42 -20.80 -6.82
C GLU A 142 15.05 -20.95 -6.18
N LEU A 143 14.48 -22.16 -6.20
CA LEU A 143 13.19 -22.45 -5.57
C LEU A 143 13.22 -22.13 -4.07
N ILE A 144 14.27 -22.57 -3.37
CA ILE A 144 14.45 -22.27 -1.95
C ILE A 144 14.62 -20.75 -1.73
N SER A 145 15.29 -20.04 -2.64
CA SER A 145 15.41 -18.57 -2.55
C SER A 145 14.05 -17.89 -2.69
N LEU A 146 13.27 -18.28 -3.70
CA LEU A 146 11.94 -17.72 -3.97
C LEU A 146 10.97 -18.01 -2.83
N GLU A 147 11.07 -19.18 -2.20
CA GLU A 147 10.26 -19.52 -1.03
C GLU A 147 10.57 -18.59 0.15
N ARG A 148 11.85 -18.30 0.41
CA ARG A 148 12.25 -17.32 1.45
C ARG A 148 11.74 -15.91 1.11
N ASP A 149 11.87 -15.49 -0.14
CA ASP A 149 11.40 -14.15 -0.56
C ASP A 149 9.88 -14.03 -0.40
N ARG A 150 9.13 -15.08 -0.72
CA ARG A 150 7.68 -15.14 -0.49
C ARG A 150 7.33 -15.01 1.00
N GLU A 151 8.07 -15.69 1.87
CA GLU A 151 7.86 -15.56 3.32
C GLU A 151 8.16 -14.14 3.83
N LEU A 152 9.20 -13.50 3.32
CA LEU A 152 9.51 -12.11 3.66
C LEU A 152 8.40 -11.16 3.22
N LEU A 153 7.91 -11.29 1.98
CA LEU A 153 6.79 -10.51 1.48
C LEU A 153 5.52 -10.70 2.31
N ASN A 154 5.23 -11.93 2.75
CA ASN A 154 4.10 -12.21 3.63
C ASN A 154 4.25 -11.50 4.99
N LYS A 155 5.45 -11.45 5.55
CA LYS A 155 5.73 -10.72 6.80
C LYS A 155 5.56 -9.21 6.60
N ASP A 156 6.06 -8.68 5.50
CA ASP A 156 5.94 -7.25 5.16
C ASP A 156 4.48 -6.86 4.95
N MET A 157 3.69 -7.67 4.26
CA MET A 157 2.25 -7.46 4.11
C MET A 157 1.53 -7.44 5.47
N ALA A 158 1.87 -8.38 6.37
CA ALA A 158 1.30 -8.39 7.72
C ALA A 158 1.71 -7.16 8.54
N ASN A 159 2.93 -6.65 8.36
CA ASN A 159 3.39 -5.42 9.01
C ASN A 159 2.62 -4.20 8.49
N LEU A 160 2.48 -4.06 7.17
CA LEU A 160 1.70 -2.99 6.55
C LEU A 160 0.24 -2.99 7.02
N GLN A 161 -0.37 -4.16 7.18
CA GLN A 161 -1.73 -4.27 7.74
C GLN A 161 -1.80 -3.75 9.19
N ARG A 162 -0.79 -4.04 10.02
CA ARG A 162 -0.73 -3.52 11.41
C ARG A 162 -0.53 -2.01 11.43
N ASP A 163 0.33 -1.49 10.56
CA ASP A 163 0.61 -0.07 10.43
C ASP A 163 -0.64 0.68 9.96
N GLN A 164 -1.36 0.15 8.96
CA GLN A 164 -2.63 0.71 8.51
C GLN A 164 -3.66 0.76 9.65
N ALA A 165 -3.80 -0.33 10.40
CA ALA A 165 -4.69 -0.35 11.57
C ALA A 165 -4.26 0.63 12.68
N ALA A 166 -2.96 0.92 12.82
CA ALA A 166 -2.46 1.94 13.74
C ALA A 166 -2.83 3.35 13.28
N VAL A 167 -2.61 3.66 12.00
CA VAL A 167 -3.00 4.93 11.40
C VAL A 167 -4.51 5.17 11.52
N ASP A 168 -5.34 4.14 11.32
CA ASP A 168 -6.78 4.25 11.46
C ASP A 168 -7.20 4.57 12.91
N ARG A 169 -6.54 3.98 13.91
CA ARG A 169 -6.77 4.32 15.32
C ARG A 169 -6.37 5.76 15.63
N ASP A 170 -5.22 6.20 15.15
CA ASP A 170 -4.73 7.56 15.35
C ASP A 170 -5.65 8.58 14.68
N ARG A 171 -6.15 8.29 13.48
CA ARG A 171 -7.14 9.12 12.79
C ARG A 171 -8.42 9.25 13.61
N ALA A 172 -8.94 8.15 14.14
CA ALA A 172 -10.12 8.18 15.00
C ALA A 172 -9.88 8.94 16.31
N ALA A 173 -8.66 8.89 16.88
CA ALA A 173 -8.30 9.68 18.05
C ALA A 173 -8.32 11.19 17.74
N LEU A 174 -7.69 11.59 16.63
CA LEU A 174 -7.68 12.98 16.17
C LEU A 174 -9.08 13.52 15.87
N GLU A 175 -10.00 12.69 15.35
CA GLU A 175 -11.39 13.08 15.15
C GLU A 175 -12.12 13.37 16.48
N ARG A 176 -11.86 12.57 17.53
CA ARG A 176 -12.39 12.84 18.87
C ARG A 176 -11.83 14.12 19.48
N ASP A 177 -10.52 14.35 19.32
CA ASP A 177 -9.85 15.55 19.82
C ASP A 177 -10.38 16.81 19.12
N ARG A 178 -10.58 16.77 17.80
CA ARG A 178 -11.21 17.86 17.05
C ARG A 178 -12.61 18.17 17.57
N ALA A 179 -13.44 17.15 17.77
CA ALA A 179 -14.79 17.32 18.34
C ALA A 179 -14.75 17.88 19.77
N ALA A 180 -13.73 17.54 20.56
CA ALA A 180 -13.53 18.12 21.89
C ALA A 180 -13.19 19.61 21.83
N VAL A 181 -12.23 19.98 20.98
CA VAL A 181 -11.86 21.38 20.76
C VAL A 181 -13.04 22.22 20.24
N GLU A 182 -13.87 21.67 19.36
CA GLU A 182 -15.07 22.35 18.88
C GLU A 182 -16.08 22.61 20.01
N ARG A 183 -16.31 21.62 20.89
CA ARG A 183 -17.15 21.81 22.07
C ARG A 183 -16.61 22.91 23.00
N ASP A 184 -15.31 22.91 23.24
CA ASP A 184 -14.67 23.90 24.12
C ASP A 184 -14.77 25.31 23.54
N ARG A 185 -14.65 25.46 22.21
CA ARG A 185 -14.89 26.74 21.52
C ARG A 185 -16.31 27.25 21.75
N LEU A 186 -17.32 26.38 21.59
CA LEU A 186 -18.72 26.76 21.82
C LEU A 186 -18.99 27.17 23.27
N LEU A 187 -18.31 26.53 24.24
CA LEU A 187 -18.39 26.92 25.65
C LEU A 187 -17.79 28.31 25.88
N LEU A 188 -16.60 28.57 25.32
CA LEU A 188 -15.95 29.87 25.40
C LEU A 188 -16.79 30.98 24.75
N ASP A 189 -17.38 30.72 23.58
CA ASP A 189 -18.27 31.67 22.90
C ASP A 189 -19.49 32.02 23.78
N ARG A 190 -20.06 31.02 24.47
CA ARG A 190 -21.17 31.24 25.40
C ARG A 190 -20.74 32.07 26.61
N ASP A 191 -19.58 31.77 27.19
CA ASP A 191 -19.05 32.51 28.33
C ASP A 191 -18.72 33.96 27.96
N GLN A 192 -18.15 34.18 26.77
CA GLN A 192 -17.93 35.52 26.23
C GLN A 192 -19.25 36.30 26.10
N ALA A 193 -20.31 35.67 25.57
CA ALA A 193 -21.63 36.31 25.48
C ALA A 193 -22.24 36.63 26.86
N LEU A 194 -21.93 35.85 27.90
CA LEU A 194 -22.34 36.17 29.27
C LEU A 194 -21.58 37.39 29.80
N PHE A 195 -20.26 37.42 29.63
CA PHE A 195 -19.46 38.59 30.03
C PHE A 195 -19.88 39.87 29.31
N ASP A 196 -20.24 39.79 28.02
CA ASP A 196 -20.74 40.94 27.26
C ASP A 196 -22.07 41.46 27.84
N ARG A 197 -22.96 40.58 28.30
CA ARG A 197 -24.21 40.97 28.98
C ARG A 197 -23.94 41.63 30.33
N ASP A 198 -23.04 41.05 31.13
CA ASP A 198 -22.67 41.60 32.43
C ASP A 198 -22.04 42.98 32.27
N ARG A 199 -21.16 43.14 31.27
CA ARG A 199 -20.61 44.44 30.91
C ARG A 199 -21.69 45.44 30.54
N ALA A 200 -22.63 45.06 29.68
CA ALA A 200 -23.74 45.94 29.31
C ALA A 200 -24.64 46.29 30.52
N PHE A 201 -24.81 45.38 31.47
CA PHE A 201 -25.52 45.63 32.72
C PHE A 201 -24.78 46.67 33.58
N LEU A 202 -23.49 46.47 33.81
CA LEU A 202 -22.65 47.41 34.56
C LEU A 202 -22.58 48.81 33.91
N GLU A 203 -22.55 48.87 32.57
CA GLU A 203 -22.61 50.14 31.85
C GLU A 203 -23.94 50.88 32.11
N ARG A 204 -25.08 50.18 32.17
CA ARG A 204 -26.36 50.81 32.54
C ARG A 204 -26.38 51.28 34.00
N ASP A 205 -25.87 50.47 34.92
CA ASP A 205 -25.79 50.83 36.34
C ASP A 205 -24.90 52.06 36.55
N ARG A 206 -23.78 52.14 35.84
CA ARG A 206 -22.92 53.32 35.83
C ARG A 206 -23.68 54.57 35.37
N MET A 207 -24.41 54.49 34.26
CA MET A 207 -25.22 55.61 33.76
C MET A 207 -26.33 56.01 34.75
N PHE A 208 -26.92 55.04 35.46
CA PHE A 208 -27.90 55.32 36.51
C PHE A 208 -27.28 56.05 37.70
N LEU A 209 -26.12 55.58 38.18
CA LEU A 209 -25.39 56.22 39.28
C LEU A 209 -24.88 57.62 38.92
N GLU A 210 -24.43 57.84 37.68
CA GLU A 210 -24.04 59.17 37.19
C GLU A 210 -25.21 60.16 37.27
N ARG A 211 -26.41 59.78 36.81
CA ARG A 211 -27.62 60.62 36.95
C ARG A 211 -28.00 60.86 38.41
N ALA A 212 -27.97 59.82 39.24
CA ALA A 212 -28.29 59.95 40.67
C ALA A 212 -27.32 60.91 41.37
N ARG A 213 -26.04 60.88 41.00
CA ARG A 213 -25.03 61.82 41.48
C ARG A 213 -25.34 63.25 41.04
N GLU A 214 -25.64 63.49 39.77
CA GLU A 214 -26.03 64.81 39.27
C GLU A 214 -27.24 65.38 40.03
N ASP A 215 -28.24 64.55 40.32
CA ASP A 215 -29.43 64.97 41.05
C ASP A 215 -29.14 65.31 42.51
N LEU A 216 -28.24 64.56 43.17
CA LEU A 216 -27.75 64.91 44.51
C LEU A 216 -26.95 66.21 44.50
N GLU A 217 -26.12 66.44 43.49
CA GLU A 217 -25.36 67.69 43.32
C GLU A 217 -26.30 68.89 43.15
N LYS A 218 -27.35 68.77 42.32
CA LYS A 218 -28.40 69.79 42.17
C LYS A 218 -29.12 70.07 43.49
N LYS A 219 -29.53 69.03 44.23
CA LYS A 219 -30.17 69.17 45.55
C LYS A 219 -29.25 69.89 46.55
N ARG A 220 -27.97 69.52 46.59
CA ARG A 220 -26.98 70.18 47.45
C ARG A 220 -26.79 71.65 47.08
N ALA A 221 -26.71 71.97 45.78
CA ALA A 221 -26.62 73.35 45.30
C ALA A 221 -27.83 74.17 45.74
N LEU A 222 -29.04 73.61 45.59
CA LEU A 222 -30.30 74.25 46.02
C LEU A 222 -30.31 74.54 47.53
N VAL A 223 -29.96 73.56 48.37
CA VAL A 223 -29.85 73.75 49.83
C VAL A 223 -28.83 74.86 50.17
N SER A 224 -27.69 74.89 49.49
CA SER A 224 -26.67 75.93 49.70
C SER A 224 -27.15 77.34 49.32
N LEU A 225 -28.07 77.45 48.35
CA LEU A 225 -28.67 78.72 47.95
C LEU A 225 -29.68 79.18 49.00
N PHE A 226 -30.54 78.27 49.50
CA PHE A 226 -31.46 78.58 50.59
C PHE A 226 -30.73 79.06 51.84
N GLN A 227 -29.67 78.36 52.24
CA GLN A 227 -28.88 78.75 53.42
C GLN A 227 -28.29 80.15 53.26
N ARG A 228 -27.70 80.47 52.09
CA ARG A 228 -27.20 81.82 51.79
C ARG A 228 -28.28 82.88 51.75
N LEU A 229 -29.52 82.53 51.40
CA LEU A 229 -30.65 83.46 51.38
C LEU A 229 -31.11 83.78 52.81
N VAL A 230 -31.19 82.75 53.66
CA VAL A 230 -31.53 82.89 55.09
C VAL A 230 -30.47 83.71 55.83
N GLU A 231 -29.19 83.52 55.55
CA GLU A 231 -28.09 84.30 56.15
C GLU A 231 -28.10 85.79 55.75
N LYS A 232 -28.82 86.18 54.69
CA LYS A 232 -28.89 87.56 54.18
C LYS A 232 -30.15 88.33 54.60
N LEU A 233 -31.12 87.67 55.23
CA LEU A 233 -32.32 88.28 55.82
C LEU A 233 -32.07 88.63 57.29
#